data_AF-A0A8T6NMI8-F1
#
_entry.id   AF-A0A8T6NMI8-F1
#
_cell.length_a   1.000
_cell.length_b   1.000
_cell.length_c   1.000
_cell.angle_alpha   90.00
_cell.angle_beta   90.00
_cell.angle_gamma   90.00
#
_symmetry.space_group_name_H-M   'P 1'
#
loop_
_entity.id
_entity.type
_entity.pdbx_description
1 polymer ?
#
loop_
_entity_poly.entity_id
_entity_poly.type
_entity_poly.pdbx_seq_one_letter_code
_entity_poly.pdbx_strand_id
1 'polypeptide(L)' 'MEVKEIKYLLSDRNLREVSRRTGVSYSTLRNITSNPDPDPSVKTVNKLMEYFSMTCPGLHNG' A
#
# COMPACT_ATOMS: atom_id res chain seq x y z
N MET A 1 -3.48 6.49 8.80
CA MET A 1 -3.51 5.83 7.48
C MET A 1 -4.36 4.58 7.58
N GLU A 2 -5.56 4.63 7.01
CA GLU A 2 -6.47 3.48 6.96
C GLU A 2 -6.14 2.56 5.75
N VAL A 3 -6.60 1.31 5.79
CA VAL A 3 -6.45 0.36 4.67
C VAL A 3 -7.07 0.92 3.37
N LYS A 4 -8.13 1.72 3.48
CA LYS A 4 -8.75 2.41 2.34
C LYS A 4 -7.82 3.44 1.68
N GLU A 5 -7.05 4.19 2.47
CA GLU A 5 -6.04 5.12 1.92
C GLU A 5 -4.91 4.36 1.24
N ILE A 6 -4.42 3.27 1.85
CA ILE A 6 -3.40 2.40 1.26
C ILE A 6 -3.89 1.85 -0.09
N LYS A 7 -5.15 1.43 -0.16
CA LYS A 7 -5.76 0.94 -1.40
C LYS A 7 -5.80 2.03 -2.48
N TYR A 8 -6.16 3.26 -2.12
CA TYR A 8 -6.16 4.39 -3.05
C TYR A 8 -4.74 4.70 -3.56
N LEU A 9 -3.76 4.80 -2.66
CA LEU A 9 -2.36 5.04 -2.99
C LEU A 9 -1.73 3.92 -3.83
N LEU A 10 -2.12 2.67 -3.58
CA LEU A 10 -1.69 1.53 -4.38
C LEU A 10 -2.29 1.55 -5.78
N SER A 11 -3.54 2.03 -5.94
CA SER A 11 -4.23 2.08 -7.23
C SER A 11 -3.61 3.08 -8.20
N ASP A 12 -3.03 4.16 -7.67
CA ASP A 12 -2.32 5.18 -8.45
C ASP A 12 -0.87 4.78 -8.79
N ARG A 13 -0.31 3.79 -8.09
CA ARG A 13 1.11 3.41 -8.22
C ARG A 13 1.35 2.12 -8.99
N ASN A 14 2.58 1.97 -9.49
CA ASN A 14 3.04 0.74 -10.10
C ASN A 14 3.27 -0.36 -9.04
N LEU A 15 2.33 -1.29 -8.94
CA LEU A 15 2.38 -2.41 -7.98
C LEU A 15 3.66 -3.26 -8.08
N ARG A 16 4.30 -3.35 -9.26
CA ARG A 16 5.58 -4.09 -9.39
C ARG A 16 6.72 -3.39 -8.65
N GLU A 17 6.80 -2.07 -8.74
CA GLU A 17 7.81 -1.30 -8.03
C GLU A 17 7.54 -1.28 -6.52
N VAL A 18 6.26 -1.14 -6.12
CA VAL A 18 5.88 -1.25 -4.70
C VAL A 18 6.24 -2.62 -4.16
N SER A 19 5.96 -3.70 -4.90
CA SER A 19 6.34 -5.06 -4.52
C SER A 19 7.84 -5.21 -4.31
N ARG A 20 8.65 -4.66 -5.23
CA ARG A 20 10.11 -4.70 -5.15
C ARG A 20 10.66 -3.94 -3.94
N ARG A 21 10.12 -2.76 -3.64
CA ARG A 21 10.60 -1.91 -2.54
C ARG A 21 10.14 -2.36 -1.16
N THR A 22 8.90 -2.86 -1.05
CA THR A 22 8.31 -3.29 0.23
C THR A 22 8.54 -4.77 0.55
N GLY A 23 8.91 -5.55 -0.47
CA GLY A 23 8.96 -7.01 -0.39
C GLY A 23 7.59 -7.63 -0.14
N VAL A 24 6.50 -6.91 -0.41
CA VAL A 24 5.13 -7.46 -0.42
C VAL A 24 4.88 -8.06 -1.79
N SER A 25 4.31 -9.25 -1.86
CA SER A 25 4.05 -9.92 -3.14
C SER A 25 3.07 -9.12 -4.00
N TYR A 26 3.32 -9.06 -5.32
CA TYR A 26 2.42 -8.42 -6.28
C TYR A 26 0.97 -8.92 -6.15
N SER A 27 0.78 -10.22 -5.93
CA SER A 27 -0.55 -10.82 -5.74
C SER A 27 -1.28 -10.24 -4.52
N THR A 28 -0.57 -10.00 -3.42
CA THR A 28 -1.12 -9.37 -2.22
C THR A 28 -1.50 -7.92 -2.49
N LEU A 29 -0.62 -7.16 -3.16
CA LEU A 29 -0.92 -5.78 -3.54
C LEU A 29 -2.14 -5.69 -4.46
N ARG A 30 -2.20 -6.57 -5.46
CA ARG A 30 -3.34 -6.68 -6.38
C ARG A 30 -4.63 -7.05 -5.64
N ASN A 31 -4.55 -7.95 -4.66
CA ASN A 31 -5.70 -8.29 -3.82
C ASN A 31 -6.19 -7.06 -3.04
N ILE A 32 -5.28 -6.25 -2.49
CA ILE A 32 -5.63 -5.01 -1.78
C ILE A 32 -6.32 -4.02 -2.71
N THR A 33 -5.81 -3.84 -3.94
CA THR A 33 -6.40 -2.90 -4.90
C THR A 33 -7.72 -3.37 -5.48
N SER A 34 -7.85 -4.66 -5.78
CA SER A 34 -9.01 -5.21 -6.50
C SER A 34 -10.15 -5.64 -5.59
N ASN A 35 -9.88 -5.99 -4.32
CA ASN A 35 -10.91 -6.40 -3.38
C ASN A 35 -11.62 -5.16 -2.80
N PRO A 36 -12.97 -5.08 -2.79
CA PRO A 36 -13.71 -4.00 -2.13
C PRO A 36 -13.38 -3.87 -0.64
N ASP A 37 -13.22 -4.99 0.06
CA ASP A 37 -12.89 -5.05 1.49
C ASP A 37 -11.64 -5.93 1.70
N PRO A 38 -10.44 -5.37 1.47
CA PRO A 38 -9.21 -6.11 1.62
C PRO A 38 -8.84 -6.23 3.11
N ASP A 39 -8.52 -7.45 3.54
CA ASP A 39 -7.98 -7.75 4.87
C ASP A 39 -6.49 -8.13 4.78
N PRO A 40 -5.58 -7.16 4.53
CA PRO A 40 -4.15 -7.42 4.55
C PRO A 40 -3.66 -7.60 6.00
N SER A 41 -2.69 -8.49 6.18
CA SER A 41 -2.07 -8.65 7.50
C SER A 41 -1.44 -7.36 8.01
N VAL A 42 -1.44 -7.15 9.33
CA VAL A 42 -0.85 -5.98 9.99
C VAL A 42 0.61 -5.75 9.55
N LYS A 43 1.37 -6.83 9.33
CA LYS A 43 2.75 -6.76 8.80
C LYS A 43 2.81 -6.15 7.39
N THR A 44 1.85 -6.48 6.53
CA THR A 44 1.75 -5.92 5.18
C THR A 44 1.38 -4.45 5.23
N VAL A 45 0.42 -4.09 6.07
CA VAL A 45 0.00 -2.71 6.30
C VAL A 45 1.18 -1.85 6.78
N ASN A 46 1.92 -2.31 7.79
CA ASN A 46 3.09 -1.58 8.30
C ASN A 46 4.17 -1.34 7.23
N LYS A 47 4.48 -2.36 6.41
CA LYS A 47 5.44 -2.22 5.30
C LYS A 47 4.98 -1.18 4.27
N LEU A 48 3.70 -1.17 3.95
CA LEU A 48 3.12 -0.22 3.01
C LEU A 48 3.12 1.20 3.59
N MET A 49 2.73 1.35 4.86
CA MET A 49 2.76 2.63 5.56
C MET A 49 4.18 3.22 5.60
N GLU A 50 5.19 2.40 5.92
CA GLU A 50 6.60 2.83 5.93
C GLU A 50 7.04 3.30 4.54
N TYR A 51 6.73 2.53 3.50
CA TYR A 51 7.01 2.90 2.12
C TYR A 51 6.35 4.21 1.71
N PHE A 52 5.07 4.40 2.05
CA PHE A 52 4.36 5.63 1.74
C PHE A 52 4.85 6.81 2.56
N SER A 53 5.26 6.61 3.82
CA SER A 53 5.88 7.65 4.62
C SER A 53 7.19 8.15 3.99
N MET A 54 8.00 7.25 3.43
CA MET A 54 9.24 7.62 2.74
C MET A 54 9.03 8.23 1.35
N THR A 55 7.98 7.80 0.62
CA THR A 55 7.77 8.19 -0.79
C THR A 55 6.67 9.24 -1.01
N CYS A 56 5.89 9.55 0.03
CA CYS A 56 4.90 10.63 0.09
C CYS A 56 5.12 11.46 1.37
N PRO A 57 6.19 12.27 1.46
CA PRO A 57 6.43 13.12 2.64
C PRO A 57 5.33 14.18 2.88
N GLY A 58 4.39 14.36 1.95
CA GLY A 58 3.25 15.29 2.06
C GLY A 58 1.96 14.69 2.62
N LEU A 59 1.87 13.38 2.88
CA LEU A 59 0.61 12.74 3.29
C LEU A 59 0.14 13.12 4.72
N HIS A 60 0.91 13.93 5.45
CA HIS A 60 0.59 14.43 6.79
C HIS A 60 -0.09 15.81 6.82
N ASN A 61 -0.34 16.45 5.67
CA ASN A 61 -1.00 17.75 5.60
C ASN A 61 -2.22 17.69 4.68
N GLY A 62 -3.37 17.28 5.21
CA GLY A 62 -4.67 17.29 4.56
C GLY A 62 -5.78 17.14 5.58
#